data_AF-A0A7C5AK56-F1
#
_entry.id   AF-A0A7C5AK56-F1
#
_cell.length_a   1.000
_cell.length_b   1.000
_cell.length_c   1.000
_cell.angle_alpha   90.00
_cell.angle_beta   90.00
_cell.angle_gamma   90.00
#
_symmetry.space_group_name_H-M   'P 1'
#
loop_
_entity.id
_entity.type
_entity.pdbx_description
1 polymer ?
#
loop_
_entity_poly.entity_id
_entity_poly.type
_entity_poly.pdbx_seq_one_letter_code
_entity_poly.pdbx_strand_id
1 'polypeptide(L)'
;MNLLDLGILVLLVLVTLRGYFRGLFQELAVLVGLVGGLFLAAHTYLQVAALLLPLVKNLVWAQALAFISVLVGCYWGVRLVGYLLQRLLYHLYLDVVDRLLGAFFGLVKGALILGLALLVLGLLLPRDSRLLRESVTTPVLTQLAKRTLDFLPPEFKSRIQDYLHRVPRPREKEQTVHLGPETERQAGLLHLFGRNFAGIPGNRGFG
;
A
#
# COMPACT_ATOMS: atom_id res chain seq x y z
N MET A 1 -5.27 4.02 -16.73
CA MET A 1 -5.38 3.25 -15.49
C MET A 1 -4.68 1.93 -15.76
N ASN A 2 -3.59 1.64 -15.08
CA ASN A 2 -2.87 0.39 -15.28
C ASN A 2 -3.75 -0.79 -14.80
N LEU A 3 -3.49 -2.02 -15.25
CA LEU A 3 -4.26 -3.21 -14.82
C LEU A 3 -4.23 -3.39 -13.29
N LEU A 4 -3.11 -2.98 -12.68
CA LEU A 4 -2.92 -2.94 -11.23
C LEU A 4 -3.86 -1.93 -10.55
N ASP A 5 -4.02 -0.72 -11.11
CA ASP A 5 -4.90 0.31 -10.54
C ASP A 5 -6.37 -0.12 -10.61
N LEU A 6 -6.77 -0.76 -11.72
CA LEU A 6 -8.11 -1.32 -11.88
C LEU A 6 -8.37 -2.44 -10.85
N GLY A 7 -7.41 -3.34 -10.63
CA GLY A 7 -7.51 -4.39 -9.62
C GLY A 7 -7.66 -3.85 -8.20
N ILE A 8 -6.88 -2.81 -7.85
CA ILE A 8 -6.97 -2.13 -6.56
C ILE A 8 -8.34 -1.49 -6.38
N LEU A 9 -8.83 -0.76 -7.39
CA LEU A 9 -10.13 -0.10 -7.33
C LEU A 9 -11.26 -1.12 -7.13
N VAL A 10 -11.24 -2.21 -7.89
CA VAL A 10 -12.24 -3.29 -7.77
C VAL A 10 -12.18 -3.92 -6.37
N LEU A 11 -10.99 -4.25 -5.87
CA LEU A 11 -10.86 -4.84 -4.54
C LEU A 11 -11.36 -3.87 -3.45
N LEU A 12 -11.00 -2.59 -3.54
CA LEU A 12 -11.43 -1.58 -2.59
C LEU A 12 -12.96 -1.46 -2.58
N VAL A 13 -13.59 -1.35 -3.76
CA VAL A 13 -15.04 -1.29 -3.89
C VAL A 13 -15.70 -2.55 -3.30
N LEU A 14 -15.16 -3.74 -3.58
CA LEU A 14 -15.68 -4.99 -3.02
C LEU A 14 -15.59 -5.03 -1.49
N VAL A 15 -14.48 -4.59 -0.90
CA VAL A 15 -14.30 -4.56 0.56
C VAL A 15 -15.22 -3.53 1.20
N THR A 16 -15.33 -2.33 0.62
CA THR A 16 -16.25 -1.29 1.09
C THR A 16 -17.71 -1.74 1.01
N LEU A 17 -18.11 -2.33 -0.12
CA LEU A 17 -19.47 -2.82 -0.32
C LEU A 17 -19.79 -3.98 0.62
N ARG A 18 -18.82 -4.88 0.87
CA ARG A 18 -18.95 -5.92 1.88
C ARG A 18 -19.09 -5.34 3.29
N GLY A 19 -18.37 -4.27 3.61
CA GLY A 19 -18.51 -3.53 4.86
C GLY A 19 -19.90 -2.92 5.02
N TYR A 20 -20.46 -2.36 3.94
CA TYR A 20 -21.83 -1.85 3.92
C TYR A 20 -22.86 -2.94 4.23
N PHE A 21 -22.77 -4.10 3.55
CA PHE A 21 -23.74 -5.17 3.75
C PHE A 21 -23.63 -5.86 5.12
N ARG A 22 -22.44 -5.86 5.73
CA ARG A 22 -22.24 -6.44 7.06
C ARG A 22 -22.65 -5.49 8.18
N GLY A 23 -22.38 -4.19 8.03
CA GLY A 23 -22.53 -3.22 9.11
C GLY A 23 -21.28 -3.11 9.99
N LEU A 24 -21.19 -2.01 10.75
CA LEU A 24 -20.06 -1.71 11.63
C LEU A 24 -19.96 -2.73 12.76
N PHE A 25 -21.07 -3.05 13.42
CA PHE A 25 -21.04 -3.96 14.58
C PHE A 25 -20.53 -5.35 14.23
N GLN A 26 -20.84 -5.85 13.04
CA GLN A 26 -20.29 -7.13 12.56
C GLN A 26 -18.79 -7.06 12.31
N GLU A 27 -18.30 -6.00 11.67
CA GLU A 27 -16.86 -5.85 11.42
C GLU A 27 -16.07 -5.65 12.72
N LEU A 28 -16.61 -4.88 13.67
CA LEU A 28 -16.03 -4.74 15.01
C LEU A 28 -16.07 -6.06 15.79
N ALA A 29 -17.18 -6.78 15.75
CA ALA A 29 -17.29 -8.08 16.42
C ALA A 29 -16.28 -9.10 15.89
N VAL A 30 -15.95 -9.06 14.60
CA VAL A 30 -14.89 -9.89 14.03
C VAL A 30 -13.53 -9.52 14.61
N LEU A 31 -13.21 -8.23 14.74
CA LEU A 31 -11.94 -7.79 15.31
C LEU A 31 -11.83 -8.08 16.81
N VAL A 32 -12.86 -7.72 17.57
CA VAL A 32 -12.93 -7.96 19.01
C VAL A 32 -12.94 -9.47 19.30
N GLY A 33 -13.69 -10.25 18.52
CA GLY A 33 -13.72 -11.71 18.64
C GLY A 33 -12.38 -12.36 18.32
N LEU A 34 -11.65 -11.87 17.31
CA LEU A 34 -10.31 -12.36 17.00
C LEU A 34 -9.29 -11.96 18.08
N VAL A 35 -9.20 -10.68 18.43
CA VAL A 35 -8.20 -10.18 19.39
C VAL A 35 -8.51 -10.69 20.80
N GLY A 36 -9.76 -10.56 21.24
CA GLY A 36 -10.23 -11.04 22.53
C GLY A 36 -10.19 -12.56 22.62
N GLY A 37 -10.58 -13.27 21.55
CA GLY A 37 -10.48 -14.73 21.48
C GLY A 37 -9.04 -15.23 21.52
N LEU A 38 -8.11 -14.55 20.84
CA LEU A 38 -6.69 -14.88 20.88
C LEU A 38 -6.11 -14.68 22.27
N PHE A 39 -6.43 -13.55 22.92
CA PHE A 39 -6.02 -13.27 24.29
C PHE A 39 -6.58 -14.31 25.28
N LEU A 40 -7.87 -14.61 25.19
CA LEU A 40 -8.53 -15.59 26.05
C LEU A 40 -7.98 -17.00 25.83
N ALA A 41 -7.79 -17.41 24.58
CA ALA A 41 -7.20 -18.70 24.23
C ALA A 41 -5.77 -18.80 24.78
N ALA A 42 -4.95 -17.77 24.62
CA ALA A 42 -3.57 -17.76 25.12
C ALA A 42 -3.48 -17.93 26.66
N HIS A 43 -4.48 -17.49 27.41
CA HIS A 43 -4.51 -17.63 28.88
C HIS A 43 -5.15 -18.93 29.36
N THR A 44 -6.15 -19.45 28.64
CA THR A 44 -7.00 -20.55 29.13
C THR A 44 -6.73 -21.89 28.45
N TYR A 45 -5.92 -21.94 27.38
CA TYR A 45 -5.72 -23.17 26.60
C TYR A 45 -5.16 -24.33 27.43
N LEU A 46 -4.31 -24.11 28.44
CA LEU A 46 -3.80 -25.20 29.30
C LEU A 46 -4.93 -25.89 30.09
N GLN A 47 -5.86 -25.10 30.62
CA GLN A 47 -6.98 -25.59 31.42
C GLN A 47 -7.92 -26.41 30.55
N VAL A 48 -8.21 -25.93 29.34
CA VAL A 48 -9.04 -26.63 28.35
C VAL A 48 -8.31 -27.85 27.80
N ALA A 49 -6.99 -27.80 27.62
CA ALA A 49 -6.19 -28.95 27.17
C ALA A 49 -6.20 -30.09 28.20
N ALA A 50 -6.22 -29.78 29.49
CA ALA A 50 -6.34 -30.79 30.54
C ALA A 50 -7.67 -31.57 30.44
N LEU A 51 -8.76 -30.90 30.05
CA LEU A 51 -10.07 -31.53 29.80
C LEU A 51 -10.07 -32.39 28.52
N LEU A 52 -9.24 -32.05 27.53
CA LEU A 52 -9.13 -32.74 26.25
C LEU A 52 -8.13 -33.90 26.26
N LEU A 53 -7.20 -33.92 27.22
CA LEU A 53 -6.17 -34.94 27.37
C LEU A 53 -6.71 -36.40 27.44
N PRO A 54 -7.85 -36.67 28.09
CA PRO A 54 -8.44 -38.01 28.10
C PRO A 54 -8.91 -38.46 26.70
N LEU A 55 -9.29 -37.52 25.83
CA LEU A 55 -9.74 -37.81 24.46
C LEU A 55 -8.55 -37.86 23.48
N VAL A 56 -7.58 -36.97 23.67
CA VAL A 56 -6.42 -36.78 22.78
C VAL A 56 -5.16 -37.14 23.54
N LYS A 57 -4.68 -38.36 23.35
CA LYS A 57 -3.52 -38.94 24.07
C LYS A 57 -2.17 -38.26 23.78
N ASN A 58 -2.15 -37.21 22.95
CA ASN A 58 -0.96 -36.43 22.64
C ASN A 58 -1.14 -34.98 23.14
N LEU A 59 -0.25 -34.55 24.02
CA LEU A 59 -0.31 -33.25 24.68
C LEU A 59 -0.24 -32.07 23.70
N VAL A 60 0.59 -32.15 22.66
CA VAL A 60 0.74 -31.07 21.66
C VAL A 60 -0.56 -30.89 20.89
N TRP A 61 -1.18 -31.99 20.46
CA TRP A 61 -2.47 -31.96 19.77
C TRP A 61 -3.60 -31.48 20.69
N ALA A 62 -3.62 -31.90 21.95
CA ALA A 62 -4.61 -31.44 22.93
C ALA A 62 -4.52 -29.93 23.19
N GLN A 63 -3.30 -29.38 23.32
CA GLN A 63 -3.07 -27.94 23.47
C GLN A 63 -3.50 -27.15 22.23
N ALA A 64 -3.16 -27.62 21.03
CA ALA A 64 -3.57 -26.99 19.78
C ALA A 64 -5.09 -26.96 19.62
N LEU A 65 -5.76 -28.10 19.88
CA LEU A 65 -7.22 -28.19 19.81
C LEU A 65 -7.90 -27.32 20.87
N ALA A 66 -7.38 -27.29 22.09
CA ALA A 66 -7.88 -26.42 23.15
C ALA A 66 -7.83 -24.95 22.73
N PHE A 67 -6.67 -24.49 22.24
CA PHE A 67 -6.50 -23.12 21.78
C PHE A 67 -7.48 -22.76 20.67
N ILE A 68 -7.57 -23.60 19.63
CA ILE A 68 -8.49 -23.40 18.51
C ILE A 68 -9.94 -23.38 18.98
N SER A 69 -10.33 -24.29 19.88
CA SER A 69 -11.71 -24.35 20.38
C SER A 69 -12.11 -23.09 21.15
N VAL A 70 -11.22 -22.54 21.98
CA VAL A 70 -11.49 -21.31 22.74
C VAL A 70 -11.56 -20.12 21.80
N LEU A 71 -10.61 -20.00 20.86
CA LEU A 71 -10.60 -18.94 19.86
C LEU A 71 -11.89 -18.95 19.03
N VAL A 72 -12.27 -20.11 18.50
CA VAL A 72 -13.47 -20.28 17.66
C VAL A 72 -14.72 -20.01 18.49
N GLY A 73 -14.83 -20.57 19.71
CA GLY A 73 -15.97 -20.35 20.59
C GLY A 73 -16.15 -18.87 20.94
N CYS A 74 -15.08 -18.19 21.32
CA CYS A 74 -15.11 -16.76 21.62
C CYS A 74 -15.45 -15.92 20.39
N TYR A 75 -14.82 -16.21 19.24
CA TYR A 75 -15.09 -15.53 17.98
C TYR A 75 -16.56 -15.60 17.59
N TRP A 76 -17.16 -16.80 17.64
CA TRP A 76 -18.58 -16.97 17.32
C TRP A 76 -19.49 -16.33 18.38
N GLY A 77 -19.12 -16.40 19.66
CA GLY A 77 -19.86 -15.74 20.74
C GLY A 77 -19.94 -14.22 20.55
N VAL A 78 -18.80 -13.56 20.32
CA VAL A 78 -18.76 -12.10 20.09
C VAL A 78 -19.51 -11.74 18.80
N ARG A 79 -19.36 -12.54 17.75
CA ARG A 79 -20.06 -12.30 16.48
C ARG A 79 -21.58 -12.44 16.62
N LEU A 80 -22.05 -13.39 17.44
CA LEU A 80 -23.47 -13.52 17.76
C LEU A 80 -23.98 -12.27 18.50
N VAL A 81 -23.22 -11.75 19.47
CA VAL A 81 -23.56 -10.50 20.17
C VAL A 81 -23.63 -9.32 19.18
N GLY A 82 -22.66 -9.18 18.27
CA GLY A 82 -22.69 -8.17 17.21
C GLY A 82 -23.93 -8.28 16.32
N TYR A 83 -24.36 -9.50 16.01
CA TYR A 83 -25.61 -9.76 15.26
C TYR A 83 -26.87 -9.33 16.01
N LEU A 84 -26.95 -9.65 17.30
CA LEU A 84 -28.08 -9.23 18.13
C LEU A 84 -28.15 -7.70 18.23
N LEU A 85 -27.00 -7.04 18.36
CA LEU A 85 -26.91 -5.59 18.44
C LEU A 85 -27.34 -4.93 17.13
N GLN A 86 -26.89 -5.44 15.99
CA GLN A 86 -27.35 -4.99 14.67
C GLN A 86 -28.87 -5.14 14.51
N ARG A 87 -29.43 -6.26 15.00
CA ARG A 87 -30.88 -6.50 14.97
C ARG A 87 -31.65 -5.53 15.87
N LEU A 88 -31.07 -5.12 17.00
CA LEU A 88 -31.63 -4.07 17.84
C LEU A 88 -31.63 -2.71 17.11
N LEU A 89 -30.55 -2.37 16.40
CA LEU A 89 -30.48 -1.13 15.62
C LEU A 89 -31.50 -1.09 14.48
N TYR A 90 -31.82 -2.24 13.89
CA TYR A 90 -32.90 -2.35 12.90
C TYR A 90 -34.25 -1.92 13.49
N HIS A 91 -34.58 -2.34 14.71
CA HIS A 91 -35.80 -1.91 15.39
C HIS A 91 -35.81 -0.41 15.74
N LEU A 92 -34.63 0.19 15.89
CA LEU A 92 -34.47 1.63 16.14
C LEU A 92 -34.40 2.47 14.85
N TYR A 93 -34.56 1.86 13.67
CA TYR A 93 -34.37 2.51 12.36
C TYR A 93 -32.96 3.10 12.15
N LEU A 94 -31.98 2.68 12.94
CA LEU A 94 -30.58 3.12 12.87
C LEU A 94 -29.68 2.19 12.05
N ASP A 95 -30.25 1.12 11.47
CA ASP A 95 -29.52 0.15 10.64
C ASP A 95 -28.85 0.80 9.42
N VAL A 96 -29.44 1.83 8.82
CA VAL A 96 -28.79 2.58 7.72
C VAL A 96 -27.49 3.22 8.20
N VAL A 97 -27.47 3.78 9.40
CA VAL A 97 -26.26 4.40 9.98
C VAL A 97 -25.20 3.33 10.24
N ASP A 98 -25.58 2.18 10.80
CA ASP A 98 -24.65 1.05 11.00
C ASP A 98 -24.02 0.56 9.69
N ARG A 99 -24.81 0.44 8.62
CA ARG A 99 -24.32 0.05 7.28
C ARG A 99 -23.39 1.10 6.68
N LEU A 100 -23.71 2.39 6.82
CA LEU A 100 -22.84 3.47 6.35
C LEU A 100 -21.50 3.50 7.10
N LEU A 101 -21.54 3.36 8.43
CA LEU A 101 -20.33 3.25 9.24
C LEU A 101 -19.55 1.97 8.91
N GLY A 102 -20.24 0.88 8.61
CA GLY A 102 -19.64 -0.37 8.12
C GLY A 102 -18.94 -0.18 6.77
N ALA A 103 -19.51 0.60 5.85
CA ALA A 103 -18.88 0.95 4.58
C ALA A 103 -17.60 1.77 4.81
N PHE A 104 -17.67 2.79 5.67
CA PHE A 104 -16.51 3.59 6.04
C PHE A 104 -15.40 2.74 6.67
N PHE A 105 -15.76 1.88 7.62
CA PHE A 105 -14.83 0.94 8.25
C PHE A 105 -14.21 -0.04 7.23
N GLY A 106 -15.03 -0.57 6.32
CA GLY A 106 -14.60 -1.42 5.22
C GLY A 106 -13.63 -0.70 4.28
N LEU A 107 -13.87 0.58 3.97
CA LEU A 107 -12.97 1.40 3.18
C LEU A 107 -11.62 1.59 3.87
N VAL A 108 -11.60 1.97 5.15
CA VAL A 108 -10.36 2.13 5.93
C VAL A 108 -9.57 0.83 5.98
N LYS A 109 -10.24 -0.28 6.31
CA LYS A 109 -9.63 -1.62 6.35
C LYS A 109 -9.14 -2.07 4.99
N GLY A 110 -9.93 -1.85 3.93
CA GLY A 110 -9.57 -2.17 2.55
C GLY A 110 -8.34 -1.40 2.10
N ALA A 111 -8.28 -0.10 2.40
CA ALA A 111 -7.12 0.74 2.12
C ALA A 111 -5.87 0.27 2.89
N LEU A 112 -6.00 -0.13 4.15
CA LEU A 112 -4.89 -0.70 4.93
C LEU A 112 -4.38 -2.01 4.32
N ILE A 113 -5.28 -2.94 3.97
CA ILE A 113 -4.92 -4.24 3.35
C ILE A 113 -4.25 -4.01 1.99
N LEU A 114 -4.81 -3.11 1.17
CA LEU A 114 -4.24 -2.75 -0.13
C LEU A 114 -2.87 -2.09 0.01
N GLY A 115 -2.70 -1.16 0.95
CA GLY A 115 -1.42 -0.52 1.23
C GLY A 115 -0.35 -1.53 1.65
N LEU A 116 -0.70 -2.48 2.52
CA LEU A 116 0.20 -3.55 2.93
C LEU A 116 0.54 -4.49 1.75
N ALA A 117 -0.45 -4.87 0.93
CA ALA A 117 -0.25 -5.69 -0.25
C ALA A 117 0.69 -5.02 -1.26
N LEU A 118 0.53 -3.71 -1.48
CA LEU A 118 1.41 -2.93 -2.36
C LEU A 118 2.83 -2.82 -1.81
N LEU A 119 2.99 -2.67 -0.49
CA LEU A 119 4.30 -2.65 0.17
C LEU A 119 5.03 -4.00 -0.02
N VAL A 120 4.32 -5.10 0.21
CA VAL A 120 4.86 -6.45 0.01
C VAL A 120 5.21 -6.69 -1.46
N LEU A 121 4.34 -6.27 -2.39
CA LEU A 121 4.59 -6.38 -3.83
C LEU A 121 5.82 -5.56 -4.26
N GLY A 122 5.99 -4.35 -3.71
CA GLY A 122 7.16 -3.50 -3.97
C GLY A 122 8.47 -4.07 -3.40
N LEU A 123 8.39 -4.93 -2.38
CA LEU A 123 9.55 -5.64 -1.82
C LEU A 123 9.89 -6.91 -2.61
N LEU A 124 8.88 -7.60 -3.14
CA LEU A 124 9.03 -8.87 -3.86
C LEU A 124 9.36 -8.69 -5.36
N LEU A 125 8.95 -7.58 -5.98
CA LEU A 125 9.23 -7.33 -7.40
C LEU A 125 10.50 -6.49 -7.61
N PRO A 126 11.47 -6.96 -8.41
CA PRO A 126 12.55 -6.13 -8.94
C PRO A 126 11.97 -4.92 -9.70
N ARG A 127 12.59 -3.74 -9.55
CA ARG A 127 12.10 -2.43 -10.06
C ARG A 127 11.95 -2.31 -11.59
N ASP A 128 12.16 -3.38 -12.36
CA ASP A 128 12.13 -3.40 -13.83
C ASP A 128 10.79 -3.81 -14.46
N SER A 129 9.74 -4.03 -13.68
CA SER A 129 8.42 -4.27 -14.27
C SER A 129 7.75 -2.95 -14.71
N ARG A 130 7.39 -2.85 -16.01
CA ARG A 130 6.63 -1.72 -16.60
C ARG A 130 5.38 -1.30 -15.81
N LEU A 131 4.88 -2.18 -14.93
CA LEU A 131 3.70 -1.97 -14.10
C LEU A 131 3.91 -0.91 -12.98
N LEU A 132 5.15 -0.69 -12.53
CA LEU A 132 5.49 0.27 -11.47
C LEU A 132 5.74 1.70 -11.99
N ARG A 133 5.99 1.85 -13.30
CA ARG A 133 6.32 3.15 -13.93
C ARG A 133 5.12 4.05 -14.22
N GLU A 134 3.92 3.47 -14.26
CA GLU A 134 2.70 4.17 -14.70
C GLU A 134 1.60 4.26 -13.62
N SER A 135 1.81 3.70 -12.42
CA SER A 135 0.77 3.71 -11.39
C SER A 135 0.73 5.04 -10.63
N VAL A 136 -0.45 5.65 -10.62
CA VAL A 136 -0.81 6.89 -9.90
C VAL A 136 -0.63 6.77 -8.38
N THR A 137 -0.27 5.59 -7.87
CA THR A 137 -0.09 5.27 -6.45
C THR A 137 1.30 5.62 -5.90
N THR A 138 2.26 6.04 -6.74
CA THR A 138 3.60 6.47 -6.31
C THR A 138 3.61 7.65 -5.30
N PRO A 139 2.83 8.74 -5.45
CA PRO A 139 2.89 9.87 -4.52
C PRO A 139 2.26 9.57 -3.16
N VAL A 140 1.17 8.79 -3.10
CA VAL A 140 0.51 8.41 -1.84
C VAL A 140 1.40 7.48 -1.01
N LEU A 141 2.08 6.53 -1.67
CA LEU A 141 3.10 5.69 -1.03
C LEU A 141 4.27 6.52 -0.50
N THR A 142 4.73 7.55 -1.22
CA THR A 142 5.83 8.41 -0.73
C THR A 142 5.44 9.28 0.47
N GLN A 143 4.19 9.72 0.57
CA GLN A 143 3.71 10.52 1.71
C GLN A 143 3.52 9.67 2.97
N LEU A 144 2.98 8.45 2.83
CA LEU A 144 2.92 7.50 3.93
C LEU A 144 4.33 7.08 4.37
N ALA A 145 5.21 6.73 3.42
CA ALA A 145 6.58 6.31 3.70
C ALA A 145 7.37 7.39 4.46
N LYS A 146 7.20 8.68 4.13
CA LYS A 146 7.86 9.79 4.85
C LYS A 146 7.38 9.92 6.29
N ARG A 147 6.07 9.77 6.56
CA ARG A 147 5.53 9.86 7.93
C ARG A 147 5.85 8.64 8.80
N THR A 148 6.09 7.48 8.19
CA THR A 148 6.56 6.29 8.92
C THR A 148 8.08 6.33 9.15
N LEU A 149 8.84 7.03 8.29
CA LEU A 149 10.31 7.10 8.37
C LEU A 149 10.82 7.76 9.66
N ASP A 150 10.05 8.68 10.26
CA ASP A 150 10.41 9.33 11.52
C ASP A 150 10.35 8.38 12.73
N PHE A 151 9.68 7.24 12.59
CA PHE A 151 9.58 6.19 13.61
C PHE A 151 10.54 5.01 13.38
N LEU A 152 11.37 5.06 12.32
CA LEU A 152 12.25 3.94 11.96
C LEU A 152 13.62 4.02 12.67
N PRO A 153 14.16 2.89 13.17
CA PRO A 153 15.50 2.82 13.78
C PRO A 153 16.62 3.29 12.82
N PRO A 154 17.71 3.89 13.33
CA PRO A 154 18.79 4.49 12.53
C PRO A 154 19.48 3.52 11.55
N GLU A 155 19.38 2.21 11.79
CA GLU A 155 19.96 1.14 10.96
C GLU A 155 19.33 1.05 9.54
N PHE A 156 18.09 1.51 9.36
CA PHE A 156 17.45 1.57 8.05
C PHE A 156 17.89 2.78 7.22
N LYS A 157 18.33 3.86 7.88
CA LYS A 157 18.70 5.14 7.24
C LYS A 157 19.96 5.00 6.38
N SER A 158 20.94 4.23 6.85
CA SER A 158 22.20 3.96 6.14
C SER A 158 21.97 3.14 4.87
N ARG A 159 21.11 2.12 4.91
CA ARG A 159 20.77 1.33 3.71
C ARG A 159 20.07 2.18 2.65
N ILE A 160 19.14 3.04 3.05
CA ILE A 160 18.43 3.94 2.11
C ILE A 160 19.39 4.97 1.49
N GLN A 161 20.34 5.49 2.26
CA GLN A 161 21.33 6.47 1.78
C GLN A 161 22.29 5.87 0.74
N ASP A 162 22.71 4.62 0.93
CA ASP A 162 23.49 3.86 -0.06
C ASP A 162 22.69 3.59 -1.34
N TYR A 163 21.38 3.33 -1.24
CA TYR A 163 20.51 3.19 -2.41
C TYR A 163 20.32 4.52 -3.16
N LEU A 164 20.22 5.66 -2.45
CA LEU A 164 20.06 6.99 -3.06
C LEU A 164 21.31 7.46 -3.82
N HIS A 165 22.51 7.08 -3.36
CA HIS A 165 23.77 7.39 -4.07
C HIS A 165 23.98 6.56 -5.34
N ARG A 166 23.29 5.43 -5.48
CA ARG A 166 23.39 4.54 -6.66
C ARG A 166 22.32 4.78 -7.71
N VAL A 167 21.37 5.68 -7.49
CA VAL A 167 20.41 6.11 -8.52
C VAL A 167 21.10 7.14 -9.42
N PRO A 168 21.38 6.82 -10.69
CA PRO A 168 21.79 7.85 -11.64
C PRO A 168 20.65 8.86 -11.74
N ARG A 169 20.94 10.14 -11.43
CA ARG A 169 19.98 11.21 -11.66
C ARG A 169 19.46 11.06 -13.10
N PRO A 170 18.13 11.10 -13.33
CA PRO A 170 17.61 11.14 -14.69
C PRO A 170 18.38 12.23 -15.41
N ARG A 171 19.15 11.86 -16.44
CA ARG A 171 19.80 12.84 -17.31
C ARG A 171 18.71 13.82 -17.68
N GLU A 172 18.93 15.07 -17.26
CA GLU A 172 18.33 16.24 -17.86
C GLU A 172 18.32 15.95 -19.35
N LYS A 173 17.11 15.87 -19.92
CA LYS A 173 16.92 15.54 -21.33
C LYS A 173 17.72 16.57 -22.10
N GLU A 174 18.90 16.16 -22.52
CA GLU A 174 19.65 16.74 -23.61
C GLU A 174 18.62 16.83 -24.74
N GLN A 175 18.12 18.04 -24.94
CA GLN A 175 17.32 18.40 -26.08
C GLN A 175 18.25 18.22 -27.28
N THR A 176 18.35 16.98 -27.76
CA THR A 176 18.59 16.73 -29.17
C THR A 176 17.36 17.28 -29.89
N VAL A 177 17.38 18.59 -30.07
CA VAL A 177 16.61 19.30 -31.09
C VAL A 177 16.92 18.54 -32.37
N HIS A 178 15.96 17.72 -32.80
CA HIS A 178 15.94 17.14 -34.13
C HIS A 178 15.93 18.31 -35.12
N LEU A 179 17.12 18.76 -35.50
CA LEU A 179 17.32 19.61 -36.66
C LEU A 179 16.95 18.75 -37.86
N GLY A 180 15.79 19.02 -38.43
CA GLY A 180 15.36 18.43 -39.68
C GLY A 180 16.40 18.67 -40.79
N PRO A 181 16.39 17.87 -41.86
CA PRO A 181 17.39 17.86 -42.94
C PRO A 181 17.54 19.18 -43.70
N GLU A 182 16.74 20.19 -43.37
CA GLU A 182 16.80 21.56 -43.88
C GLU A 182 18.01 22.35 -43.32
N THR A 183 18.48 22.04 -42.10
CA THR A 183 19.53 22.86 -41.44
C THR A 183 20.94 22.55 -41.92
N GLU A 184 21.22 21.33 -42.41
CA GLU A 184 22.50 21.02 -43.05
C GLU A 184 22.68 21.74 -44.39
N ARG A 185 21.59 21.97 -45.14
CA ARG A 185 21.65 22.77 -46.38
C ARG A 185 21.96 24.23 -46.10
N GLN A 186 21.43 24.78 -45.00
CA GLN A 186 21.72 26.17 -44.59
C GLN A 186 23.12 26.32 -43.98
N ALA A 187 23.59 25.33 -43.22
CA ALA A 187 24.96 25.31 -42.69
C ALA A 187 26.02 25.17 -43.80
N GLY A 188 25.75 24.38 -44.84
CA GLY A 188 26.62 24.27 -46.02
C GLY A 188 26.74 25.57 -46.82
N LEU A 189 25.65 26.35 -46.92
CA LEU A 189 25.64 27.66 -47.60
C LEU A 189 26.37 28.75 -46.80
N LEU A 190 26.31 28.71 -45.47
CA LEU A 190 27.05 29.64 -44.60
C LEU A 190 28.56 29.41 -44.64
N HIS A 191 29.00 28.15 -44.81
CA HIS A 191 30.42 27.82 -44.95
C HIS A 191 31.01 28.24 -46.32
N LEU A 192 30.16 28.39 -47.34
CA LEU A 192 30.52 28.91 -48.68
C LEU A 192 30.64 30.44 -48.70
N PHE A 193 29.88 31.15 -47.86
CA PHE A 193 29.95 32.61 -47.73
C PHE A 193 30.99 33.11 -46.70
N GLY A 194 31.42 32.27 -45.76
CA GLY A 194 32.31 32.64 -44.64
C GLY A 194 33.81 32.69 -44.94
N ARG A 195 34.26 32.49 -46.18
CA ARG A 195 35.70 32.40 -46.52
C ARG A 195 36.33 33.69 -47.06
N ASN A 196 35.56 34.78 -47.21
CA ASN A 196 36.01 36.00 -47.91
C ASN A 196 36.07 37.30 -47.10
N PHE A 197 35.99 37.25 -45.76
CA PHE A 197 36.27 38.42 -44.92
C PHE A 197 37.33 38.09 -43.87
N ALA A 198 38.52 37.75 -44.35
CA ALA A 198 39.75 37.84 -43.58
C ALA A 198 40.49 39.12 -44.01
N GLY A 199 40.48 40.15 -43.15
CA GLY A 199 41.47 41.22 -43.22
C GLY A 199 40.92 42.63 -43.09
N ILE A 200 40.70 43.09 -41.85
CA ILE A 200 41.05 44.46 -41.44
C ILE A 200 41.56 44.39 -39.98
N PRO A 201 42.83 44.73 -39.70
CA PRO A 201 43.34 44.79 -38.33
C PRO A 201 43.14 46.20 -37.73
N GLY A 202 42.89 46.22 -36.42
CA GLY A 202 43.38 47.30 -35.56
C GLY A 202 42.35 48.33 -35.09
N ASN A 203 42.37 48.55 -33.76
CA ASN A 203 42.90 49.76 -33.14
C ASN A 203 41.95 50.49 -32.16
N ARG A 204 42.43 50.58 -30.91
CA ARG A 204 42.29 51.65 -29.90
C ARG A 204 40.96 52.41 -29.76
N GLY A 205 40.36 52.28 -28.57
CA GLY A 205 40.36 53.34 -27.54
C GLY A 205 39.32 54.47 -27.62
N PHE A 206 38.99 54.97 -26.41
CA PHE A 206 38.19 56.15 -26.02
C PHE A 206 36.66 55.99 -26.10
N GLY A 207 35.89 56.35 -25.07
CA GLY A 207 36.18 57.03 -23.81
C GLY A 207 34.95 57.03 -22.91
#